data_AF-A0A1G9ERA1-F1
#
_entry.id   AF-A0A1G9ERA1-F1
#
_cell.length_a   1.000
_cell.length_b   1.000
_cell.length_c   1.000
_cell.angle_alpha   90.00
_cell.angle_beta   90.00
_cell.angle_gamma   90.00
#
_symmetry.space_group_name_H-M   'P 1'
#
loop_
_entity.id
_entity.type
_entity.pdbx_description
1 polymer ?
#
loop_
_entity_poly.entity_id
_entity_poly.type
_entity_poly.pdbx_seq_one_letter_code
_entity_poly.pdbx_strand_id
1 'polypeptide(L)'
;MASFTLDGTTYEYLRPDPGHPAEEARSWEYGNYPKVMATVPLAGGATVDVYAVAERWNPSFILVAWGDDEDHKHWAWIPAGNVRRVTDSEWDIEEYRRCPEKLRPIRWGNRLPGFLPG
;
A
#
# COMPACT_ATOMS: atom_id res chain seq x y z
N MET A 1 -16.06 -9.92 6.11
CA MET A 1 -14.64 -9.60 5.84
C MET A 1 -14.56 -8.44 4.86
N ALA A 2 -13.40 -7.83 4.70
CA ALA A 2 -13.19 -6.80 3.69
C ALA A 2 -12.53 -7.44 2.45
N SER A 3 -12.79 -6.86 1.28
CA SER A 3 -12.27 -7.33 0.01
C SER A 3 -11.79 -6.16 -0.82
N PHE A 4 -10.78 -6.39 -1.66
CA PHE A 4 -10.28 -5.42 -2.62
C PHE A 4 -9.90 -6.11 -3.92
N THR A 5 -9.81 -5.36 -5.02
CA THR A 5 -9.40 -5.88 -6.33
C THR A 5 -8.02 -5.35 -6.72
N LEU A 6 -7.10 -6.24 -7.10
CA LEU A 6 -5.84 -5.86 -7.73
C LEU A 6 -5.66 -6.63 -9.03
N ASP A 7 -5.31 -5.91 -10.09
CA ASP A 7 -5.08 -6.46 -11.43
C ASP A 7 -6.26 -7.34 -11.91
N GLY A 8 -7.49 -6.92 -11.61
CA GLY A 8 -8.73 -7.62 -11.94
C GLY A 8 -9.04 -8.83 -11.07
N THR A 9 -8.22 -9.14 -10.06
CA THR A 9 -8.44 -10.25 -9.13
C THR A 9 -8.94 -9.73 -7.79
N THR A 10 -10.09 -10.25 -7.33
CA THR A 10 -10.66 -9.90 -6.02
C THR A 10 -10.09 -10.77 -4.91
N TYR A 11 -9.59 -10.13 -3.86
CA TYR A 11 -9.01 -10.77 -2.69
C TYR A 11 -9.83 -10.44 -1.44
N GLU A 12 -10.09 -11.45 -0.61
CA GLU A 12 -10.64 -11.26 0.74
C GLU A 12 -9.52 -11.23 1.76
N TYR A 13 -9.43 -10.17 2.55
CA TYR A 13 -8.32 -9.96 3.47
C TYR A 13 -8.76 -9.87 4.93
N LEU A 14 -7.81 -10.22 5.80
CA LEU A 14 -7.97 -10.10 7.23
C LEU A 14 -7.62 -8.67 7.66
N ARG A 15 -8.47 -8.10 8.51
CA ARG A 15 -8.17 -6.87 9.26
C ARG A 15 -7.86 -7.26 10.69
N PRO A 16 -6.64 -7.74 10.98
CA PRO A 16 -6.30 -8.09 12.35
C PRO A 16 -6.41 -6.86 13.24
N ASP A 17 -6.96 -7.06 14.43
CA ASP A 17 -6.86 -6.09 15.50
C ASP A 17 -5.40 -6.06 15.95
N PRO A 18 -4.72 -4.91 15.97
CA PRO A 18 -3.35 -4.82 16.45
C PRO A 18 -3.23 -5.23 17.93
N GLY A 19 -4.33 -5.37 18.68
CA GLY A 19 -4.34 -5.80 20.07
C GLY A 19 -3.74 -4.75 21.02
N HIS A 20 -3.48 -3.54 20.50
CA HIS A 20 -2.93 -2.41 21.22
C HIS A 20 -3.95 -1.28 21.28
N PRO A 21 -4.05 -0.55 22.41
CA PRO A 21 -4.84 0.67 22.50
C PRO A 21 -4.47 1.65 21.39
N ALA A 22 -5.45 2.36 20.85
CA ALA A 22 -5.21 3.38 19.82
C ALA A 22 -4.25 4.49 20.28
N GLU A 23 -4.13 4.69 21.59
CA GLU A 23 -3.24 5.64 22.25
C GLU A 23 -1.75 5.28 22.15
N GLU A 24 -1.43 3.99 21.95
CA GLU A 24 -0.06 3.51 21.75
C GLU A 24 0.39 3.64 20.29
N ALA A 25 -0.55 3.88 19.38
CA ALA A 25 -0.26 4.10 17.98
C ALA A 25 0.26 5.53 17.76
N ARG A 26 1.42 5.63 17.13
CA ARG A 26 2.01 6.88 16.65
C ARG A 26 1.59 7.10 15.21
N SER A 27 1.43 8.37 14.83
CA SER A 27 1.14 8.77 13.45
C SER A 27 2.39 9.31 12.79
N TRP A 28 2.53 9.07 11.49
CA TRP A 28 3.42 9.87 10.67
C TRP A 28 2.82 11.26 10.47
N GLU A 29 3.65 12.21 9.99
CA GLU A 29 3.16 13.54 9.65
C GLU A 29 2.14 13.45 8.51
N TYR A 30 1.02 14.17 8.67
CA TYR A 30 -0.05 14.18 7.70
C TYR A 30 0.46 14.66 6.34
N GLY A 31 0.23 13.87 5.29
CA GLY A 31 0.71 14.16 3.93
C GLY A 31 2.15 13.69 3.65
N ASN A 32 2.90 13.29 4.66
CA ASN A 32 4.26 12.75 4.54
C ASN A 32 4.31 11.27 4.95
N TYR A 33 3.39 10.48 4.40
CA TYR A 33 3.30 9.06 4.70
C TYR A 33 4.38 8.27 3.95
N PRO A 34 5.15 7.41 4.65
CA PRO A 34 6.12 6.54 4.00
C PRO A 34 5.43 5.61 2.99
N LYS A 35 5.98 5.54 1.78
CA LYS A 35 5.62 4.55 0.78
C LYS A 35 6.19 3.19 1.19
N VAL A 36 5.35 2.17 1.15
CA VAL A 36 5.71 0.82 1.59
C VAL A 36 5.16 -0.25 0.65
N MET A 37 5.76 -1.42 0.70
CA MET A 37 5.17 -2.67 0.22
C MET A 37 4.81 -3.50 1.45
N ALA A 38 3.57 -3.95 1.53
CA ALA A 38 3.05 -4.70 2.67
C ALA A 38 2.50 -6.05 2.21
N THR A 39 2.89 -7.12 2.91
CA THR A 39 2.35 -8.47 2.69
C THR A 39 1.07 -8.65 3.51
N VAL A 40 -0.08 -8.58 2.84
CA VAL A 40 -1.41 -8.65 3.45
C VAL A 40 -1.87 -10.10 3.57
N PRO A 41 -2.24 -10.56 4.78
CA PRO A 41 -2.80 -11.89 4.97
C PRO A 41 -4.24 -11.97 4.43
N LEU A 42 -4.50 -12.99 3.63
CA LEU A 42 -5.79 -13.28 3.04
C LEU A 42 -6.60 -14.23 3.90
N ALA A 43 -7.92 -14.16 3.77
CA ALA A 43 -8.87 -15.01 4.47
C ALA A 43 -8.60 -16.51 4.29
N GLY A 44 -8.16 -16.92 3.09
CA GLY A 44 -7.83 -18.30 2.76
C GLY A 44 -6.47 -18.79 3.28
N GLY A 45 -5.77 -18.00 4.10
CA GLY A 45 -4.44 -18.33 4.63
C GLY A 45 -3.27 -18.03 3.68
N ALA A 46 -3.57 -17.58 2.46
CA ALA A 46 -2.58 -17.05 1.53
C ALA A 46 -2.16 -15.61 1.91
N THR A 47 -1.24 -15.03 1.14
CA THR A 47 -0.82 -13.63 1.27
C THR A 47 -0.76 -12.96 -0.09
N VAL A 48 -0.85 -11.63 -0.11
CA VAL A 48 -0.66 -10.81 -1.31
C VAL A 48 0.12 -9.56 -0.96
N ASP A 49 1.04 -9.16 -1.82
CA ASP A 49 1.79 -7.92 -1.66
C ASP A 49 1.02 -6.74 -2.25
N VAL A 50 0.93 -5.67 -1.47
CA VAL A 50 0.30 -4.41 -1.90
C VAL A 50 1.27 -3.26 -1.75
N TYR A 51 1.29 -2.36 -2.73
CA TYR A 51 1.92 -1.05 -2.57
C TYR A 51 0.96 -0.13 -1.83
N ALA A 52 1.42 0.43 -0.71
CA ALA A 52 0.61 1.16 0.25
C ALA A 52 1.37 2.34 0.84
N VAL A 53 0.64 3.19 1.57
CA VAL A 53 1.23 4.19 2.46
C VAL A 53 1.10 3.75 3.90
N ALA A 54 2.12 4.02 4.72
CA ALA A 54 2.07 3.78 6.16
C ALA A 54 1.52 5.03 6.87
N GLU A 55 0.36 4.92 7.49
CA GLU A 55 -0.30 6.06 8.16
C GLU A 55 0.05 6.13 9.65
N ARG A 56 0.00 4.98 10.32
CA ARG A 56 0.26 4.84 11.77
C ARG A 56 1.11 3.63 12.07
N TRP A 57 1.69 3.59 13.25
CA TRP A 57 2.55 2.49 13.68
C TRP A 57 2.56 2.33 15.19
N ASN A 58 2.80 1.11 15.63
CA ASN A 58 3.21 0.76 16.98
C ASN A 58 4.43 -0.20 16.87
N PRO A 59 5.04 -0.66 17.97
CA PRO A 59 6.23 -1.52 17.89
C PRO A 59 6.04 -2.84 17.11
N SER A 60 4.81 -3.35 17.05
CA SER A 60 4.49 -4.67 16.49
C SER A 60 3.82 -4.60 15.12
N PHE A 61 3.09 -3.51 14.82
CA PHE A 61 2.22 -3.36 13.66
C PHE A 61 2.33 -1.98 13.02
N ILE A 62 2.07 -1.93 11.72
CA ILE A 62 1.99 -0.71 10.92
C ILE A 62 0.60 -0.69 10.26
N LEU A 63 -0.12 0.42 10.41
CA LEU A 63 -1.36 0.67 9.69
C LEU A 63 -1.00 1.11 8.28
N VAL A 64 -1.31 0.26 7.31
CA VAL A 64 -1.09 0.55 5.90
C VAL A 64 -2.41 0.82 5.21
N ALA A 65 -2.41 1.74 4.25
CA ALA A 65 -3.56 2.08 3.41
C ALA A 65 -3.19 1.99 1.92
N TRP A 66 -4.07 1.42 1.12
CA TRP A 66 -3.88 1.26 -0.33
C TRP A 66 -5.18 1.51 -1.09
N GLY A 67 -5.05 1.84 -2.37
CA GLY A 67 -6.16 1.86 -3.33
C GLY A 67 -6.27 0.52 -4.05
N ASP A 68 -7.50 0.13 -4.37
CA ASP A 68 -7.78 -0.96 -5.31
C ASP A 68 -7.91 -0.45 -6.76
N ASP A 69 -8.23 -1.34 -7.68
CA ASP A 69 -8.38 -1.00 -9.11
C ASP A 69 -9.47 0.06 -9.39
N GLU A 70 -10.44 0.23 -8.48
CA GLU A 70 -11.54 1.20 -8.57
C GLU A 70 -11.26 2.46 -7.73
N ASP A 71 -10.04 2.63 -7.22
CA ASP A 71 -9.61 3.71 -6.32
C ASP A 71 -10.36 3.71 -4.96
N HIS A 72 -10.95 2.58 -4.56
CA HIS A 72 -11.47 2.43 -3.22
C HIS A 72 -10.33 2.29 -2.22
N LYS A 73 -10.43 3.03 -1.12
CA LYS A 73 -9.43 3.01 -0.06
C LYS A 73 -9.65 1.84 0.89
N HIS A 74 -8.60 1.06 1.06
CA HIS A 74 -8.52 -0.06 1.98
C HIS A 74 -7.41 0.18 2.99
N TRP A 75 -7.54 -0.43 4.16
CA TRP A 75 -6.53 -0.36 5.20
C TRP A 75 -6.52 -1.62 6.06
N ALA A 76 -5.35 -1.90 6.66
CA ALA A 76 -5.13 -2.98 7.60
C ALA A 76 -3.92 -2.69 8.50
N TRP A 77 -3.95 -3.21 9.74
CA TRP A 77 -2.76 -3.33 10.56
C TRP A 77 -1.96 -4.55 10.11
N ILE A 78 -0.72 -4.35 9.72
CA ILE A 78 0.17 -5.41 9.21
C ILE A 78 1.34 -5.55 10.18
N PRO A 79 1.76 -6.79 10.54
CA PRO A 79 2.96 -7.00 11.34
C PRO A 79 4.15 -6.24 10.75
N ALA A 80 4.92 -5.53 11.57
CA ALA A 80 6.00 -4.67 11.08
C ALA A 80 7.03 -5.43 10.23
N GLY A 81 7.27 -6.72 10.52
CA GLY A 81 8.15 -7.59 9.73
C GLY A 81 7.64 -7.92 8.32
N ASN A 82 6.35 -7.70 8.05
CA ASN A 82 5.71 -7.89 6.75
C ASN A 82 5.59 -6.57 5.96
N VAL A 83 6.22 -5.50 6.44
CA VAL A 83 6.21 -4.18 5.79
C VAL A 83 7.64 -3.77 5.50
N ARG A 84 7.92 -3.46 4.24
CA ARG A 84 9.20 -2.86 3.83
C ARG A 84 8.96 -1.49 3.23
N ARG A 85 9.90 -0.56 3.45
CA ARG A 85 9.92 0.69 2.69
C ARG A 85 10.20 0.40 1.23
N VAL A 86 9.60 1.20 0.36
CA VAL A 86 9.94 1.24 -1.07
C VAL A 86 10.55 2.59 -1.39
N THR A 87 11.45 2.58 -2.37
CA THR A 87 12.04 3.79 -2.93
C THR A 87 11.01 4.55 -3.77
N ASP A 88 11.24 5.84 -4.00
CA ASP A 88 10.39 6.62 -4.90
C ASP A 88 10.40 6.04 -6.32
N SER A 89 11.53 5.48 -6.77
CA SER A 89 11.63 4.79 -8.06
C SER A 89 10.77 3.52 -8.13
N GLU A 90 10.79 2.66 -7.11
CA GLU A 90 9.93 1.47 -7.05
C GLU A 90 8.44 1.88 -7.06
N TRP A 91 8.09 2.91 -6.31
CA TRP A 91 6.74 3.45 -6.28
C TRP A 91 6.30 3.97 -7.65
N ASP A 92 7.14 4.76 -8.31
CA ASP A 92 6.86 5.32 -9.63
C ASP A 92 6.67 4.23 -10.70
N ILE A 93 7.41 3.13 -10.60
CA ILE A 93 7.22 1.95 -11.46
C ILE A 93 5.87 1.30 -11.23
N GLU A 94 5.48 1.12 -9.96
CA GLU A 94 4.19 0.52 -9.64
C GLU A 94 3.03 1.41 -10.09
N GLU A 95 3.10 2.72 -9.84
CA GLU A 95 2.08 3.66 -10.28
C GLU A 95 1.93 3.66 -11.81
N TYR A 96 3.03 3.51 -12.55
CA TYR A 96 2.99 3.38 -14.00
C TYR A 96 2.25 2.12 -14.45
N ARG A 97 2.47 0.98 -13.77
CA ARG A 97 1.81 -0.29 -14.07
C ARG A 97 0.30 -0.20 -13.89
N ARG A 98 -0.14 0.33 -12.74
CA ARG A 98 -1.56 0.51 -12.39
C ARG A 98 -2.25 1.60 -13.20
N CYS A 99 -1.50 2.57 -13.72
CA CYS A 99 -2.07 3.65 -14.51
C CYS A 99 -2.63 3.11 -15.84
N PRO A 100 -3.90 3.42 -16.18
CA PRO A 100 -4.47 3.09 -17.49
C PRO A 100 -3.59 3.59 -18.63
N GLU A 101 -3.40 2.78 -19.66
CA GLU A 101 -2.41 3.06 -20.73
C GLU A 101 -2.60 4.44 -21.37
N LYS A 102 -3.86 4.84 -21.58
CA LYS A 102 -4.24 6.14 -22.14
C LYS A 102 -3.82 7.35 -21.28
N LEU A 103 -3.60 7.15 -19.97
CA LEU A 103 -3.22 8.20 -19.02
C LEU A 103 -1.71 8.25 -18.76
N ARG A 104 -0.97 7.17 -19.07
CA ARG A 104 0.48 7.10 -18.88
C ARG A 104 1.23 8.27 -19.57
N PRO A 105 0.92 8.65 -20.83
CA PRO A 105 1.59 9.78 -21.48
C PRO A 105 1.31 11.13 -20.81
N ILE A 106 0.16 11.30 -20.15
CA ILE A 106 -0.19 12.55 -19.45
C ILE A 106 0.67 12.69 -18.19
N ARG A 107 0.83 11.59 -17.44
CA ARG A 107 1.49 11.60 -16.14
C ARG A 107 3.02 11.44 -16.21
N TRP A 108 3.53 10.65 -17.15
CA TRP A 108 4.97 10.43 -17.34
C TRP A 108 5.56 11.17 -18.55
N GLY A 109 4.75 11.62 -19.51
CA GLY A 109 5.26 12.21 -20.75
C GLY A 109 6.18 11.25 -21.49
N ASN A 110 7.39 11.70 -21.79
CA ASN A 110 8.45 10.89 -22.41
C ASN A 110 9.42 10.25 -21.39
N ARG A 111 9.18 10.41 -20.08
CA ARG A 111 10.06 9.90 -19.02
C ARG A 111 9.76 8.42 -18.76
N LEU A 112 10.80 7.60 -18.64
CA LEU A 112 10.65 6.22 -18.21
C LEU A 112 10.30 6.15 -16.71
N PRO A 113 9.36 5.26 -16.31
CA PRO A 113 9.04 5.07 -14.90
C PRO A 113 10.26 4.57 -14.12
N GLY A 114 10.39 5.02 -12.87
CA GLY A 114 11.53 4.75 -11.99
C GLY A 114 12.72 5.71 -12.16
N PHE A 115 12.80 6.44 -13.27
CA PHE A 115 13.82 7.45 -13.51
C PHE A 115 13.31 8.82 -13.11
N LEU A 116 13.33 9.12 -11.81
CA LEU A 116 12.89 10.40 -11.26
C LEU A 116 14.00 11.46 -11.40
N PRO A 117 13.66 12.73 -11.68
CA PRO A 117 14.64 13.81 -11.55
C PRO A 117 15.08 13.92 -10.08
N GLY A 118 16.39 13.91 -9.87
CA GLY A 118 16.99 14.07 -8.54
C GLY A 118 16.91 15.49 -8.00
#